data_AF-A0AAJ5YYR2-F1
#
_entry.id   AF-A0AAJ5YYR2-F1
#
_cell.length_a   1.000
_cell.length_b   1.000
_cell.length_c   1.000
_cell.angle_alpha   90.00
_cell.angle_beta   90.00
_cell.angle_gamma   90.00
#
_symmetry.space_group_name_H-M   'P 1'
#
loop_
_entity.id
_entity.type
_entity.pdbx_description
1 polymer ?
#
loop_
_entity_poly.entity_id
_entity_poly.type
_entity_poly.pdbx_seq_one_letter_code
_entity_poly.pdbx_strand_id
1 'polypeptide(L)'
;MPPPLARAIQRALRVPLSVAARLAVDLVLVATQSRTAVLIDTCALSIARARALAEVCHGEDILLVVLAQQIFVVHRRAFATKWERDDTCVYVDPRHPRQKATRSPGTHAILACIYDACVQDTRSCMIVGRDVRAHSIAACGWLLDYPVVYTCATGATEVRSVPLTEAHWTDGWDTEALTVTDVSLLLVEVQLHSTSLPQPHPVLAYTVPIQMPDAHAIVAAANHRMLAHGAAGRWLEGLGLVEFRIHSSHVHMDRMAL
;
A
#
# COMPACT_ATOMS: atom_id res chain seq x y z
N MET A 1 -26.12 0.92 13.29
CA MET A 1 -25.49 -0.41 13.52
C MET A 1 -24.19 -0.45 12.75
N PRO A 2 -23.11 -1.08 13.26
CA PRO A 2 -21.85 -1.18 12.51
C PRO A 2 -22.02 -2.06 11.25
N PRO A 3 -21.27 -1.79 10.16
CA PRO A 3 -21.38 -2.54 8.91
C PRO A 3 -21.13 -4.05 9.10
N PRO A 4 -21.80 -4.94 8.34
CA PRO A 4 -21.60 -6.39 8.40
C PRO A 4 -20.13 -6.82 8.27
N LEU A 5 -19.39 -6.18 7.36
CA LEU A 5 -17.97 -6.46 7.13
C LEU A 5 -17.11 -6.15 8.37
N ALA A 6 -17.30 -5.00 9.02
CA ALA A 6 -16.57 -4.64 10.22
C ALA A 6 -16.82 -5.66 11.36
N ARG A 7 -18.02 -6.21 11.47
CA ARG A 7 -18.33 -7.28 12.44
C ARG A 7 -17.67 -8.60 12.09
N ALA A 8 -17.61 -8.97 10.81
CA ALA A 8 -16.92 -10.17 10.36
C ALA A 8 -15.42 -10.10 10.68
N ILE A 9 -14.78 -8.97 10.35
CA ILE A 9 -13.39 -8.68 10.69
C ILE A 9 -13.16 -8.73 12.19
N GLN A 10 -14.02 -8.07 12.98
CA GLN A 10 -13.92 -8.04 14.43
C GLN A 10 -13.86 -9.46 15.03
N ARG A 11 -14.73 -10.36 14.54
CA ARG A 11 -14.79 -11.76 14.99
C ARG A 11 -13.58 -12.56 14.54
N ALA A 12 -13.17 -12.42 13.28
CA ALA A 12 -12.04 -13.15 12.71
C ALA A 12 -10.71 -12.78 13.39
N LEU A 13 -10.48 -11.49 13.62
CA LEU A 13 -9.19 -10.99 14.12
C LEU A 13 -9.16 -10.81 15.64
N ARG A 14 -10.32 -10.80 16.30
CA ARG A 14 -10.49 -10.50 17.74
C ARG A 14 -9.91 -9.14 18.13
N VAL A 15 -10.20 -8.13 17.33
CA VAL A 15 -9.75 -6.74 17.53
C VAL A 15 -10.90 -5.83 17.97
N PRO A 16 -10.65 -4.63 18.52
CA PRO A 16 -11.69 -3.65 18.78
C PRO A 16 -12.50 -3.31 17.54
N LEU A 17 -13.79 -2.98 17.70
CA LEU A 17 -14.67 -2.62 16.59
C LEU A 17 -14.16 -1.40 15.81
N SER A 18 -13.51 -0.46 16.49
CA SER A 18 -12.89 0.72 15.85
C SER A 18 -11.79 0.33 14.86
N VAL A 19 -10.92 -0.63 15.23
CA VAL A 19 -9.88 -1.18 14.35
C VAL A 19 -10.52 -1.92 13.17
N ALA A 20 -11.50 -2.78 13.46
CA ALA A 20 -12.20 -3.53 12.42
C ALA A 20 -12.98 -2.62 11.45
N ALA A 21 -13.51 -1.49 11.92
CA ALA A 21 -14.20 -0.52 11.08
C ALA A 21 -13.23 0.21 10.14
N ARG A 22 -12.03 0.60 10.61
CA ARG A 22 -11.00 1.19 9.76
C ARG A 22 -10.54 0.20 8.69
N LEU A 23 -10.24 -1.04 9.09
CA LEU A 23 -9.86 -2.08 8.14
C LEU A 23 -10.98 -2.38 7.13
N ALA A 24 -12.26 -2.33 7.54
CA ALA A 24 -13.37 -2.48 6.61
C ALA A 24 -13.39 -1.38 5.53
N VAL A 25 -13.08 -0.13 5.89
CA VAL A 25 -12.96 0.98 4.92
C VAL A 25 -11.84 0.68 3.92
N ASP A 26 -10.67 0.26 4.40
CA ASP A 26 -9.54 -0.10 3.55
C ASP A 26 -9.86 -1.22 2.56
N LEU A 27 -10.54 -2.27 3.04
CA LEU A 27 -11.00 -3.37 2.19
C LEU A 27 -12.02 -2.92 1.14
N VAL A 28 -12.96 -2.04 1.50
CA VAL A 28 -13.94 -1.50 0.56
C VAL A 28 -13.25 -0.66 -0.52
N LEU A 29 -12.25 0.16 -0.15
CA LEU A 29 -11.49 0.95 -1.12
C LEU A 29 -10.75 0.06 -2.13
N VAL A 30 -10.20 -1.06 -1.67
CA VAL A 30 -9.54 -2.05 -2.56
C VAL A 30 -10.58 -2.80 -3.39
N ALA A 31 -11.62 -3.38 -2.78
CA ALA A 31 -12.64 -4.18 -3.46
C ALA A 31 -13.41 -3.42 -4.54
N THR A 32 -13.60 -2.11 -4.35
CA THR A 32 -14.23 -1.23 -5.35
C THR A 32 -13.27 -0.69 -6.40
N GLN A 33 -11.99 -1.10 -6.39
CA GLN A 33 -10.93 -0.60 -7.29
C GLN A 33 -10.65 0.90 -7.14
N SER A 34 -11.04 1.51 -6.01
CA SER A 34 -10.59 2.88 -5.67
C SER A 34 -9.09 2.91 -5.40
N ARG A 35 -8.52 1.75 -5.06
CA ARG A 35 -7.09 1.51 -4.81
C ARG A 35 -6.66 0.21 -5.44
N THR A 36 -5.40 0.17 -5.87
CA THR A 36 -4.77 -1.08 -6.27
C THR A 36 -4.52 -1.97 -5.05
N ALA A 37 -4.01 -1.38 -3.97
CA ALA A 37 -3.75 -2.10 -2.74
C ALA A 37 -3.85 -1.20 -1.51
N VAL A 38 -3.90 -1.83 -0.33
CA VAL A 38 -3.78 -1.18 0.97
C VAL A 38 -2.86 -1.97 1.89
N LEU A 39 -2.09 -1.25 2.71
CA LEU A 39 -1.29 -1.82 3.78
C LEU A 39 -2.13 -1.92 5.05
N ILE A 40 -2.08 -3.06 5.74
CA ILE A 40 -2.71 -3.22 7.05
C ILE A 40 -1.73 -2.77 8.13
N ASP A 41 -1.90 -1.53 8.59
CA ASP A 41 -1.12 -0.91 9.66
C ASP A 41 -1.91 -0.74 10.97
N THR A 42 -3.24 -0.85 10.91
CA THR A 42 -4.14 -0.63 12.04
C THR A 42 -3.95 -1.62 13.20
N CYS A 43 -3.36 -2.79 12.93
CA CYS A 43 -2.97 -3.77 13.94
C CYS A 43 -1.92 -4.75 13.42
N ALA A 44 -1.08 -5.25 14.33
CA ALA A 44 -0.18 -6.36 14.02
C ALA A 44 -0.98 -7.67 13.89
N LEU A 45 -0.87 -8.33 12.74
CA LEU A 45 -1.51 -9.62 12.50
C LEU A 45 -0.47 -10.74 12.57
N SER A 46 -0.81 -11.82 13.27
CA SER A 46 -0.13 -13.10 13.09
C SER A 46 -0.55 -13.74 11.77
N ILE A 47 0.17 -14.76 11.30
CA ILE A 47 -0.22 -15.51 10.10
C ILE A 47 -1.62 -16.11 10.23
N ALA A 48 -1.96 -16.67 11.40
CA ALA A 48 -3.29 -17.20 11.64
C ALA A 48 -4.38 -16.13 11.43
N ARG A 49 -4.13 -14.90 11.87
CA ARG A 49 -5.04 -13.75 11.66
C ARG A 49 -5.06 -13.29 10.21
N ALA A 50 -3.91 -13.26 9.53
CA ALA A 50 -3.84 -12.92 8.11
C ALA A 50 -4.63 -13.94 7.24
N ARG A 51 -4.50 -15.24 7.52
CA ARG A 51 -5.31 -16.28 6.87
C ARG A 51 -6.80 -16.11 7.18
N ALA A 52 -7.16 -15.83 8.43
CA ALA A 52 -8.55 -15.56 8.80
C ALA A 52 -9.13 -14.34 8.07
N LEU A 53 -8.33 -13.30 7.85
CA LEU A 53 -8.72 -12.14 7.06
C LEU A 53 -8.94 -12.52 5.59
N ALA A 54 -8.05 -13.32 4.99
CA ALA A 54 -8.22 -13.81 3.63
C ALA A 54 -9.55 -14.58 3.44
N GLU A 55 -9.99 -15.32 4.46
CA GLU A 55 -11.30 -15.99 4.45
C GLU A 55 -12.48 -15.03 4.60
N VAL A 56 -12.36 -13.95 5.39
CA VAL A 56 -13.39 -12.89 5.45
C VAL A 56 -13.58 -12.22 4.09
N CYS A 57 -12.51 -12.13 3.32
CA CYS A 57 -12.47 -11.58 1.97
C CYS A 57 -12.84 -12.59 0.88
N HIS A 58 -13.24 -13.81 1.24
CA HIS A 58 -13.53 -14.84 0.26
C HIS A 58 -14.71 -14.45 -0.64
N GLY A 59 -14.52 -14.58 -1.97
CA GLY A 59 -15.50 -14.19 -2.98
C GLY A 59 -15.27 -12.79 -3.57
N GLU A 60 -14.40 -11.99 -2.95
CA GLU A 60 -13.94 -10.71 -3.51
C GLU A 60 -12.72 -10.93 -4.44
N ASP A 61 -12.55 -10.07 -5.45
CA ASP A 61 -11.44 -10.13 -6.41
C ASP A 61 -10.12 -9.59 -5.83
N ILE A 62 -9.76 -10.08 -4.64
CA ILE A 62 -8.61 -9.60 -3.87
C ILE A 62 -7.63 -10.72 -3.51
N LEU A 63 -6.39 -10.32 -3.27
CA LEU A 63 -5.26 -11.15 -2.90
C LEU A 63 -4.62 -10.57 -1.64
N LEU A 64 -4.40 -11.41 -0.62
CA LEU A 64 -3.63 -11.01 0.56
C LEU A 64 -2.15 -11.35 0.34
N VAL A 65 -1.28 -10.35 0.39
CA VAL A 65 0.16 -10.51 0.13
C VAL A 65 0.92 -10.18 1.41
N VAL A 66 1.76 -11.11 1.87
CA VAL A 66 2.77 -10.83 2.88
C VAL A 66 4.08 -10.49 2.18
N LEU A 67 4.55 -9.25 2.33
CA LEU A 67 5.80 -8.76 1.77
C LEU A 67 6.63 -8.16 2.89
N ALA A 68 7.79 -8.75 3.18
CA ALA A 68 8.68 -8.27 4.24
C ALA A 68 7.94 -8.01 5.57
N GLN A 69 7.10 -8.97 6.00
CA GLN A 69 6.24 -8.92 7.20
C GLN A 69 5.12 -7.87 7.17
N GLN A 70 5.02 -7.07 6.11
CA GLN A 70 3.89 -6.20 5.87
C GLN A 70 2.78 -6.96 5.15
N ILE A 71 1.53 -6.66 5.50
CA ILE A 71 0.37 -7.35 4.96
C ILE A 71 -0.38 -6.38 4.07
N PHE A 72 -0.40 -6.69 2.78
CA PHE A 72 -1.15 -5.96 1.78
C PHE A 72 -2.42 -6.71 1.41
N VAL A 73 -3.48 -5.96 1.16
CA VAL A 73 -4.64 -6.46 0.43
C VAL A 73 -4.63 -5.79 -0.94
N VAL A 74 -4.60 -6.60 -1.99
CA VAL A 74 -4.40 -6.18 -3.38
C VAL A 74 -5.63 -6.56 -4.20
N HIS A 75 -6.18 -5.67 -4.98
CA HIS A 75 -7.23 -6.01 -5.94
C HIS A 75 -6.60 -6.60 -7.21
N ARG A 76 -7.02 -7.80 -7.62
CA ARG A 76 -6.38 -8.55 -8.71
C ARG A 76 -6.45 -7.83 -10.05
N ARG A 77 -7.66 -7.47 -10.51
CA ARG A 77 -7.82 -6.77 -11.81
C ARG A 77 -7.18 -5.38 -11.85
N ALA A 78 -7.34 -4.59 -10.78
CA ALA A 78 -6.71 -3.27 -10.70
C ALA A 78 -5.18 -3.39 -10.77
N PHE A 79 -4.60 -4.36 -10.05
CA PHE A 79 -3.17 -4.66 -10.11
C PHE A 79 -2.74 -5.07 -11.52
N ALA A 80 -3.42 -6.02 -12.16
CA ALA A 80 -3.09 -6.48 -13.50
C ALA A 80 -3.14 -5.34 -14.53
N THR A 81 -4.21 -4.54 -14.51
CA THR A 81 -4.37 -3.36 -15.38
C THR A 81 -3.24 -2.36 -15.18
N LYS A 82 -2.83 -2.14 -13.93
CA LYS A 82 -1.74 -1.23 -13.58
C LYS A 82 -0.39 -1.76 -14.05
N TRP A 83 -0.13 -3.04 -13.82
CA TRP A 83 1.10 -3.73 -14.22
C TRP A 83 1.34 -3.63 -15.74
N GLU A 84 0.29 -3.83 -16.53
CA GLU A 84 0.36 -3.78 -18.00
C GLU A 84 0.61 -2.37 -18.56
N ARG A 85 0.23 -1.32 -17.83
CA ARG A 85 0.39 0.08 -18.26
C ARG A 85 1.77 0.68 -17.99
N ASP A 86 2.57 0.06 -17.12
CA ASP A 86 3.96 0.37 -16.70
C ASP A 86 4.38 1.84 -16.41
N ASP A 87 3.46 2.81 -16.39
CA ASP A 87 3.81 4.25 -16.41
C ASP A 87 3.26 5.06 -15.22
N THR A 88 2.92 4.41 -14.11
CA THR A 88 2.09 5.07 -13.07
C THR A 88 2.84 5.94 -12.06
N CYS A 89 4.15 5.77 -11.92
CA CYS A 89 4.95 6.43 -10.88
C CYS A 89 6.36 6.81 -11.37
N VAL A 90 6.98 7.73 -10.66
CA VAL A 90 8.39 8.11 -10.85
C VAL A 90 9.26 7.41 -9.80
N TYR A 91 10.29 6.70 -10.23
CA TYR A 91 11.27 6.12 -9.31
C TYR A 91 12.34 7.16 -8.97
N VAL A 92 12.76 7.19 -7.70
CA VAL A 92 13.80 8.11 -7.21
C VAL A 92 14.78 7.35 -6.33
N ASP A 93 16.08 7.54 -6.57
CA ASP A 93 17.12 7.17 -5.61
C ASP A 93 17.26 8.33 -4.61
N PRO A 94 17.02 8.12 -3.31
CA PRO A 94 17.08 9.19 -2.32
C PRO A 94 18.48 9.81 -2.20
N ARG A 95 19.56 9.14 -2.67
CA ARG A 95 20.92 9.71 -2.77
C ARG A 95 21.08 10.69 -3.94
N HIS A 96 20.19 10.61 -4.93
CA HIS A 96 20.19 11.42 -6.14
C HIS A 96 18.79 12.01 -6.40
N PRO A 97 18.21 12.79 -5.47
CA PRO A 97 16.78 13.18 -5.50
C PRO A 97 16.39 14.08 -6.68
N ARG A 98 17.38 14.61 -7.42
CA ARG A 98 17.18 15.44 -8.62
C ARG A 98 17.02 14.62 -9.90
N GLN A 99 17.21 13.30 -9.85
CA GLN A 99 17.24 12.43 -11.02
C GLN A 99 16.16 11.35 -10.90
N LYS A 100 15.51 11.04 -12.03
CA LYS A 100 14.65 9.86 -12.13
C LYS A 100 15.54 8.62 -12.11
N ALA A 101 15.19 7.66 -11.27
CA ALA A 101 15.79 6.35 -11.26
C ALA A 101 14.99 5.39 -12.14
N THR A 102 15.54 4.19 -12.33
CA THR A 102 14.82 3.07 -12.94
C THR A 102 14.28 2.15 -11.86
N ARG A 103 13.17 1.46 -12.14
CA ARG A 103 12.69 0.34 -11.30
C ARG A 103 13.82 -0.68 -11.13
N SER A 104 14.11 -1.07 -9.88
CA SER A 104 15.11 -2.10 -9.64
C SER A 104 14.62 -3.47 -10.13
N PRO A 105 15.50 -4.34 -10.67
CA PRO A 105 15.11 -5.69 -11.08
C PRO A 105 14.47 -6.50 -9.95
N GLY A 106 14.94 -6.32 -8.71
CA GLY A 106 14.33 -6.94 -7.53
C GLY A 106 12.90 -6.49 -7.23
N THR A 107 12.62 -5.19 -7.37
CA THR A 107 11.25 -4.67 -7.26
C THR A 107 10.36 -5.24 -8.35
N HIS A 108 10.87 -5.34 -9.58
CA HIS A 108 10.14 -5.99 -10.67
C HIS A 108 9.84 -7.45 -10.36
N ALA A 109 10.81 -8.23 -9.85
CA ALA A 109 10.61 -9.64 -9.48
C ALA A 109 9.54 -9.82 -8.38
N ILE A 110 9.51 -8.95 -7.37
CA ILE A 110 8.47 -8.95 -6.33
C ILE A 110 7.09 -8.73 -6.96
N LEU A 111 6.94 -7.69 -7.76
CA LEU A 111 5.67 -7.34 -8.39
C LEU A 111 5.21 -8.41 -9.40
N ALA A 112 6.15 -9.04 -10.13
CA ALA A 112 5.86 -10.17 -11.01
C ALA A 112 5.33 -11.38 -10.24
N CYS A 113 5.91 -11.71 -9.07
CA CYS A 113 5.38 -12.77 -8.21
C CYS A 113 3.94 -12.48 -7.74
N ILE A 114 3.62 -11.21 -7.48
CA ILE A 114 2.26 -10.79 -7.11
C ILE A 114 1.32 -10.88 -8.31
N TYR A 115 1.77 -10.47 -9.50
CA TYR A 115 1.02 -10.62 -10.75
C TYR A 115 0.64 -12.08 -10.99
N ASP A 116 1.61 -13.00 -10.89
CA ASP A 116 1.38 -14.42 -11.08
C ASP A 116 0.38 -14.97 -10.05
N ALA A 117 0.50 -14.56 -8.78
CA ALA A 117 -0.44 -14.94 -7.72
C ALA A 117 -1.87 -14.40 -7.96
N CYS A 118 -1.99 -13.21 -8.56
CA CYS A 118 -3.27 -12.65 -8.99
C CYS A 118 -3.91 -13.53 -10.08
N VAL A 119 -3.13 -13.99 -11.06
CA VAL A 119 -3.59 -14.84 -12.18
C VAL A 119 -3.95 -16.25 -11.73
N GLN A 120 -3.22 -16.84 -10.79
CA GLN A 120 -3.41 -18.21 -10.32
C GLN A 120 -4.56 -18.40 -9.31
N ASP A 121 -5.45 -17.42 -9.16
CA ASP A 121 -6.55 -17.40 -8.16
C ASP A 121 -6.10 -17.76 -6.73
N THR A 122 -4.86 -17.43 -6.39
CA THR A 122 -4.28 -17.75 -5.08
C THR A 122 -4.84 -16.78 -4.04
N ARG A 123 -5.54 -17.25 -2.99
CA ARG A 123 -6.17 -16.35 -1.99
C ARG A 123 -5.19 -15.49 -1.21
N SER A 124 -4.07 -16.08 -0.83
CA SER A 124 -3.01 -15.40 -0.09
C SER A 124 -1.65 -15.97 -0.44
N CYS A 125 -0.66 -15.10 -0.48
CA CYS A 125 0.73 -15.51 -0.72
C CYS A 125 1.68 -14.74 0.19
N MET A 126 2.89 -15.25 0.29
CA MET A 126 4.00 -14.62 0.96
C MET A 126 5.17 -14.55 -0.01
N ILE A 127 5.75 -13.36 -0.12
CA ILE A 127 6.91 -13.12 -0.97
C ILE A 127 8.16 -13.30 -0.12
N VAL A 128 8.95 -14.32 -0.46
CA VAL A 128 10.18 -14.69 0.26
C VAL A 128 11.36 -14.70 -0.69
N GLY A 129 12.56 -14.52 -0.15
CA GLY A 129 13.77 -14.46 -0.95
C GLY A 129 14.91 -13.75 -0.23
N ARG A 130 16.10 -13.84 -0.83
CA ARG A 130 17.28 -13.12 -0.33
C ARG A 130 17.12 -11.63 -0.63
N ASP A 131 17.40 -10.73 0.31
CA ASP A 131 17.37 -9.28 0.07
C ASP A 131 15.99 -8.70 -0.34
N VAL A 132 14.89 -9.49 -0.26
CA VAL A 132 13.50 -9.02 -0.56
C VAL A 132 13.14 -7.75 0.22
N ARG A 133 13.65 -7.64 1.45
CA ARG A 133 13.45 -6.46 2.31
C ARG A 133 14.01 -5.17 1.70
N ALA A 134 15.15 -5.23 1.01
CA ALA A 134 15.78 -4.04 0.44
C ALA A 134 15.03 -3.52 -0.80
N HIS A 135 14.35 -4.43 -1.51
CA HIS A 135 13.55 -4.11 -2.69
C HIS A 135 12.07 -3.85 -2.37
N SER A 136 11.62 -4.16 -1.14
CA SER A 136 10.22 -4.02 -0.73
C SER A 136 9.78 -2.57 -0.65
N ILE A 137 10.64 -1.62 -0.27
CA ILE A 137 10.29 -0.18 -0.22
C ILE A 137 9.67 0.29 -1.54
N ALA A 138 10.35 0.01 -2.64
CA ALA A 138 9.86 0.40 -3.95
C ALA A 138 8.60 -0.37 -4.35
N ALA A 139 8.50 -1.66 -3.99
CA ALA A 139 7.32 -2.46 -4.26
C ALA A 139 6.10 -1.97 -3.46
N CYS A 140 6.28 -1.61 -2.18
CA CYS A 140 5.25 -1.05 -1.31
C CYS A 140 4.71 0.26 -1.87
N GLY A 141 5.60 1.22 -2.20
CA GLY A 141 5.18 2.48 -2.79
C GLY A 141 4.44 2.30 -4.12
N TRP A 142 4.89 1.34 -4.94
CA TRP A 142 4.17 0.98 -6.16
C TRP A 142 2.80 0.38 -5.86
N LEU A 143 2.68 -0.58 -4.94
CA LEU A 143 1.39 -1.20 -4.56
C LEU A 143 0.39 -0.16 -4.04
N LEU A 144 0.86 0.80 -3.24
CA LEU A 144 0.05 1.84 -2.60
C LEU A 144 -0.25 3.04 -3.51
N ASP A 145 0.01 2.94 -4.82
CA ASP A 145 -0.28 3.99 -5.80
C ASP A 145 0.46 5.31 -5.52
N TYR A 146 1.66 5.26 -4.94
CA TYR A 146 2.46 6.46 -4.71
C TYR A 146 2.95 7.04 -6.04
N PRO A 147 2.82 8.37 -6.25
CA PRO A 147 3.31 8.99 -7.47
C PRO A 147 4.85 9.01 -7.55
N VAL A 148 5.51 8.93 -6.39
CA VAL A 148 6.97 8.81 -6.26
C VAL A 148 7.32 7.59 -5.43
N VAL A 149 8.26 6.78 -5.93
CA VAL A 149 8.66 5.51 -5.34
C VAL A 149 10.16 5.50 -5.12
N TYR A 150 10.59 5.29 -3.87
CA TYR A 150 12.01 5.28 -3.53
C TYR A 150 12.63 3.92 -3.83
N THR A 151 13.71 3.92 -4.62
CA THR A 151 14.50 2.72 -4.91
C THR A 151 15.84 2.81 -4.18
N CYS A 152 16.04 1.92 -3.21
CA CYS A 152 17.21 1.97 -2.32
C CYS A 152 18.25 0.90 -2.65
N ALA A 153 17.80 -0.22 -3.23
CA ALA A 153 18.65 -1.32 -3.62
C ALA A 153 18.76 -1.40 -5.15
N THR A 154 19.92 -1.83 -5.61
CA THR A 154 20.22 -2.08 -7.02
C THR A 154 20.62 -3.54 -7.18
N GLY A 155 20.21 -4.18 -8.28
CA GLY A 155 20.50 -5.58 -8.56
C GLY A 155 19.26 -6.48 -8.57
N ALA A 156 19.47 -7.72 -9.00
CA ALA A 156 18.47 -8.77 -8.98
C ALA A 156 18.48 -9.47 -7.62
N THR A 157 17.31 -9.96 -7.22
CA THR A 157 17.12 -10.83 -6.04
C THR A 157 16.42 -12.10 -6.49
N GLU A 158 16.75 -13.20 -5.83
CA GLU A 158 15.97 -14.43 -5.93
C GLU A 158 14.73 -14.28 -5.06
N VAL A 159 13.58 -14.11 -5.72
CA VAL A 159 12.28 -13.93 -5.10
C VAL A 159 11.35 -15.03 -5.55
N ARG A 160 10.53 -15.53 -4.62
CA ARG A 160 9.48 -16.50 -4.92
C ARG A 160 8.22 -16.21 -4.13
N SER A 161 7.08 -16.50 -4.75
CA SER A 161 5.79 -16.56 -4.07
C SER A 161 5.62 -17.94 -3.44
N VAL A 162 5.26 -17.98 -2.15
CA VAL A 162 4.96 -19.21 -1.42
C VAL A 162 3.61 -19.10 -0.71
N PRO A 163 2.95 -20.21 -0.38
CA PRO A 163 1.77 -20.19 0.48
C PRO A 163 2.10 -19.54 1.82
N LEU A 164 1.16 -18.75 2.34
CA LEU A 164 1.28 -18.10 3.63
C LEU A 164 1.41 -19.14 4.75
N THR A 165 2.61 -19.36 5.30
CA THR A 165 2.95 -20.39 6.31
C THR A 165 3.93 -19.86 7.36
N GLU A 166 3.90 -20.40 8.57
CA GLU A 166 4.78 -19.99 9.70
C GLU A 166 6.27 -20.19 9.40
N ALA A 167 6.63 -21.11 8.51
CA ALA A 167 8.01 -21.48 8.22
C ALA A 167 8.90 -20.33 7.70
N HIS A 168 8.31 -19.26 7.18
CA HIS A 168 9.06 -18.10 6.67
C HIS A 168 8.67 -16.78 7.33
N TRP A 169 7.91 -16.84 8.42
CA TRP A 169 7.60 -15.68 9.25
C TRP A 169 8.68 -15.56 10.32
N THR A 170 9.77 -14.89 9.98
CA THR A 170 10.82 -14.54 10.95
C THR A 170 10.43 -13.27 11.69
N ASP A 171 10.72 -13.16 12.99
CA ASP A 171 10.52 -11.91 13.72
C ASP A 171 11.50 -10.82 13.27
N GLY A 172 11.02 -9.57 13.24
CA GLY A 172 11.85 -8.38 13.15
C GLY A 172 11.98 -7.80 11.74
N TRP A 173 11.44 -6.60 11.57
CA TRP A 173 11.97 -5.61 10.66
C TRP A 173 13.08 -4.91 11.43
N ASP A 174 14.35 -5.28 11.18
CA ASP A 174 15.41 -4.37 11.60
C ASP A 174 15.28 -3.15 10.70
N THR A 175 14.80 -2.07 11.28
CA THR A 175 14.86 -0.73 10.71
C THR A 175 16.32 -0.31 10.72
N GLU A 176 17.15 -0.98 9.91
CA GLU A 176 18.30 -0.32 9.31
C GLU A 176 17.72 0.75 8.40
N ALA A 177 17.30 1.84 9.04
CA ALA A 177 16.98 3.08 8.39
C ALA A 177 18.18 3.37 7.51
N LEU A 178 17.98 3.31 6.19
CA LEU A 178 18.94 3.85 5.26
C LEU A 178 19.17 5.28 5.72
N THR A 179 20.36 5.54 6.26
CA THR A 179 20.78 6.85 6.74
C THR A 179 20.97 7.73 5.53
N VAL A 180 19.86 8.21 4.98
CA VAL A 180 19.85 9.28 3.99
C VAL A 180 19.56 10.54 4.78
N THR A 181 20.54 11.43 4.80
CA THR A 181 20.53 12.69 5.55
C THR A 181 19.77 13.78 4.79
N ASP A 182 18.94 14.54 5.52
CA ASP A 182 18.45 15.90 5.23
C ASP A 182 17.84 16.18 3.84
N VAL A 183 17.02 15.27 3.32
CA VAL A 183 16.19 15.57 2.15
C VAL A 183 14.91 16.28 2.61
N SER A 184 14.67 17.52 2.15
CA SER A 184 13.39 18.19 2.36
C SER A 184 12.33 17.60 1.42
N LEU A 185 11.22 17.17 2.01
CA LEU A 185 10.13 16.48 1.33
C LEU A 185 8.84 17.29 1.40
N LEU A 186 8.03 17.19 0.36
CA LEU A 186 6.60 17.46 0.43
C LEU A 186 5.93 16.19 0.97
N LEU A 187 5.37 16.27 2.17
CA LEU A 187 4.45 15.26 2.69
C LEU A 187 3.06 15.59 2.16
N VAL A 188 2.42 14.64 1.50
CA VAL A 188 1.04 14.76 1.04
C VAL A 188 0.21 13.70 1.75
N GLU A 189 -0.83 14.16 2.43
CA GLU A 189 -1.76 13.32 3.15
C GLU A 189 -3.18 13.56 2.62
N VAL A 190 -3.85 12.45 2.30
CA VAL A 190 -5.21 12.39 1.83
C VAL A 190 -6.03 11.72 2.91
N GLN A 191 -7.03 12.42 3.43
CA GLN A 191 -7.90 11.95 4.49
C GLN A 191 -9.34 11.86 4.00
N LEU A 192 -10.01 10.78 4.40
CA LEU A 192 -11.43 10.55 4.23
C LEU A 192 -12.16 11.01 5.49
N HIS A 193 -13.00 12.02 5.37
CA HIS A 193 -13.93 12.43 6.40
C HIS A 193 -15.30 11.81 6.09
N SER A 194 -15.89 11.17 7.09
CA SER A 194 -17.20 10.53 6.96
C SER A 194 -17.95 10.68 8.27
N THR A 195 -19.27 10.91 8.19
CA THR A 195 -20.15 10.89 9.38
C THR A 195 -20.23 9.51 10.05
N SER A 196 -19.81 8.46 9.35
CA SER A 196 -19.80 7.08 9.85
C SER A 196 -18.49 6.71 10.57
N LEU A 197 -17.48 7.58 10.54
CA LEU A 197 -16.18 7.35 11.17
C LEU A 197 -15.97 8.34 12.32
N PRO A 198 -15.40 7.89 13.46
CA PRO A 198 -15.18 8.78 14.62
C PRO A 198 -14.03 9.77 14.39
N GLN A 199 -13.13 9.48 13.46
CA GLN A 199 -11.97 10.29 13.10
C GLN A 199 -11.74 10.21 11.58
N PRO A 200 -11.05 11.20 10.99
CA PRO A 200 -10.64 11.13 9.59
C PRO A 200 -9.82 9.86 9.35
N HIS A 201 -10.14 9.13 8.28
CA HIS A 201 -9.41 7.92 7.92
C HIS A 201 -8.32 8.26 6.91
N PRO A 202 -7.04 7.97 7.19
CA PRO A 202 -5.98 8.20 6.23
C PRO A 202 -6.21 7.30 5.02
N VAL A 203 -6.42 7.93 3.88
CA VAL A 203 -6.47 7.26 2.58
C VAL A 203 -5.01 7.07 2.20
N LEU A 204 -4.34 8.12 1.76
CA LEU A 204 -2.99 8.02 1.20
C LEU A 204 -2.04 8.95 1.93
N ALA A 205 -0.86 8.49 2.27
CA ALA A 205 0.24 9.34 2.72
C ALA A 205 1.48 8.99 1.89
N TYR A 206 2.08 9.99 1.24
CA TYR A 206 3.30 9.81 0.46
C TYR A 206 4.18 11.04 0.55
N THR A 207 5.46 10.87 0.23
CA THR A 207 6.43 11.96 0.21
C THR A 207 7.05 12.14 -1.15
N VAL A 208 7.38 13.39 -1.48
CA VAL A 208 8.03 13.77 -2.74
C VAL A 208 9.23 14.67 -2.43
N PRO A 209 10.45 14.38 -2.94
CA PRO A 209 11.59 15.27 -2.75
C PRO A 209 11.35 16.62 -3.41
N ILE A 210 11.51 17.72 -2.66
CA ILE A 210 11.29 19.08 -3.20
C ILE A 210 12.31 19.40 -4.31
N GLN A 211 13.50 18.82 -4.23
CA GLN A 211 14.54 19.04 -5.23
C GLN A 211 14.30 18.25 -6.53
N MET A 212 13.29 17.37 -6.58
CA MET A 212 12.94 16.63 -7.78
C MET A 212 12.35 17.59 -8.82
N PRO A 213 12.75 17.50 -10.10
CA PRO A 213 12.08 18.22 -11.17
C PRO A 213 10.58 17.91 -11.17
N ASP A 214 9.76 18.94 -11.35
CA ASP A 214 8.29 18.82 -11.44
C ASP A 214 7.61 18.26 -10.18
N ALA A 215 8.25 18.28 -9.00
CA ALA A 215 7.69 17.77 -7.74
C ALA A 215 6.25 18.26 -7.48
N HIS A 216 6.04 19.58 -7.58
CA HIS A 216 4.71 20.18 -7.40
C HIS A 216 3.71 19.78 -8.49
N ALA A 217 4.16 19.62 -9.74
CA ALA A 217 3.29 19.20 -10.83
C ALA A 217 2.86 17.73 -10.68
N ILE A 218 3.77 16.87 -10.20
CA ILE A 218 3.48 15.46 -9.87
C ILE A 218 2.45 15.39 -8.74
N VAL A 219 2.62 16.17 -7.67
CA VAL A 219 1.63 16.28 -6.58
C VAL A 219 0.29 16.78 -7.11
N ALA A 220 0.28 17.85 -7.92
CA ALA A 220 -0.96 18.40 -8.47
C ALA A 220 -1.70 17.39 -9.36
N ALA A 221 -0.99 16.66 -10.22
CA ALA A 221 -1.57 15.63 -11.08
C ALA A 221 -2.10 14.44 -10.27
N ALA A 222 -1.37 14.00 -9.23
CA ALA A 222 -1.83 12.95 -8.32
C ALA A 222 -3.10 13.38 -7.56
N ASN A 223 -3.12 14.61 -7.03
CA ASN A 223 -4.27 15.16 -6.31
C ASN A 223 -5.50 15.28 -7.23
N HIS A 224 -5.31 15.76 -8.46
CA HIS A 224 -6.40 15.84 -9.44
C HIS A 224 -6.98 14.46 -9.74
N ARG A 225 -6.13 13.45 -9.98
CA ARG A 225 -6.60 12.07 -10.21
C ARG A 225 -7.36 11.52 -9.00
N MET A 226 -6.88 11.76 -7.79
CA MET A 226 -7.50 11.28 -6.55
C MET A 226 -8.86 11.94 -6.31
N LEU A 227 -8.95 13.27 -6.46
CA LEU A 227 -10.21 14.01 -6.32
C LEU A 227 -11.21 13.62 -7.40
N ALA A 228 -10.75 13.44 -8.64
CA ALA A 228 -11.62 12.97 -9.73
C ALA A 228 -12.16 11.56 -9.45
N HIS A 229 -11.34 10.64 -8.93
CA HIS A 229 -11.80 9.31 -8.51
C HIS A 229 -12.78 9.41 -7.33
N GLY A 230 -12.47 10.21 -6.31
CA GLY A 230 -13.35 10.42 -5.15
C GLY A 230 -14.70 11.04 -5.53
N ALA A 231 -14.72 11.97 -6.49
CA ALA A 231 -15.94 12.63 -6.98
C ALA A 231 -16.75 11.73 -7.94
N ALA A 232 -16.09 10.85 -8.70
CA ALA A 232 -16.76 9.89 -9.59
C ALA A 232 -17.32 8.69 -8.82
N GLY A 233 -16.77 8.38 -7.65
CA GLY A 233 -17.12 7.23 -6.83
C GLY A 233 -18.43 7.40 -6.07
N ARG A 234 -19.55 6.97 -6.68
CA ARG A 234 -20.78 6.55 -5.97
C ARG A 234 -20.55 5.35 -5.02
N TRP A 235 -19.30 4.88 -4.86
CA TRP A 235 -18.94 3.61 -4.23
C TRP A 235 -18.87 3.67 -2.69
N LEU A 236 -18.88 4.87 -2.12
CA LEU A 236 -19.01 5.10 -0.68
C LEU A 236 -20.46 5.44 -0.28
N GLU A 237 -21.43 5.22 -1.18
CA GLU A 237 -22.87 5.24 -0.89
C GLU A 237 -23.19 4.21 0.20
N GLY A 238 -23.07 4.64 1.45
CA GLY A 238 -23.15 3.78 2.64
C GLY A 238 -22.35 4.31 3.82
N LEU A 239 -21.30 5.10 3.58
CA LEU A 239 -20.54 5.83 4.61
C LEU A 239 -21.12 7.23 4.92
N GLY A 240 -22.20 7.64 4.23
CA GLY A 240 -22.82 8.95 4.40
C GLY A 240 -22.14 10.04 3.57
N LEU A 241 -22.16 11.28 4.06
CA LEU A 241 -21.43 12.40 3.43
C LEU A 241 -19.94 12.15 3.59
N VAL A 242 -19.24 12.04 2.45
CA VAL A 242 -17.81 11.81 2.38
C VAL A 242 -17.11 13.06 1.85
N GLU A 243 -16.08 13.52 2.55
CA GLU A 243 -15.21 14.63 2.12
C GLU A 243 -13.76 14.14 2.07
N PHE A 244 -13.11 14.29 0.91
CA PHE A 244 -11.68 14.05 0.76
C PHE A 244 -10.91 15.34 1.04
N ARG A 245 -10.05 15.32 2.05
CA ARG A 245 -9.14 16.43 2.35
C ARG A 245 -7.73 16.06 1.94
N ILE A 246 -7.11 16.92 1.15
CA ILE A 246 -5.70 16.79 0.77
C ILE A 246 -4.96 17.95 1.41
N HIS A 247 -3.94 17.65 2.20
CA HIS A 247 -3.03 18.65 2.72
C HIS A 247 -1.60 18.30 2.36
N SER A 248 -0.79 19.33 2.19
CA SER A 248 0.63 19.20 1.92
C SER A 248 1.42 20.01 2.93
N SER A 249 2.46 19.41 3.50
CA SER A 249 3.37 20.07 4.43
C SER A 249 4.81 19.76 4.07
N HIS A 250 5.72 20.59 4.57
CA HIS A 250 7.16 20.37 4.43
C HIS A 250 7.65 19.55 5.63
N VAL A 251 8.38 18.47 5.35
CA VAL A 251 9.02 17.63 6.37
C VAL A 251 10.47 17.35 5.98
N HIS A 252 11.30 16.99 6.95
CA HIS A 252 12.65 16.48 6.71
C HIS A 252 12.62 14.96 6.74
N MET A 253 13.37 14.33 5.83
CA MET A 253 13.49 12.88 5.76
C MET A 253 14.41 12.38 6.88
N ASP A 254 13.88 12.26 8.09
CA ASP A 254 14.56 11.51 9.15
C ASP A 254 14.23 10.04 8.99
N ARG A 255 15.28 9.23 8.72
CA ARG A 255 15.29 7.76 8.68
C ARG A 255 14.07 7.16 7.96
N MET A 256 14.26 6.71 6.71
CA MET A 256 13.22 5.96 5.99
C MET A 256 12.69 4.78 6.83
N ALA A 257 11.52 4.96 7.44
CA ALA A 257 10.68 3.91 8.00
C ALA A 257 9.44 3.86 7.10
N LEU A 258 9.17 2.68 6.55
CA LEU A 258 7.95 2.38 5.81
C LEU A 258 6.75 2.35 6.75
#